data_AF-A0A0G2FR13-F1
#
_entry.id   AF-A0A0G2FR13-F1
#
_cell.length_a   1.000
_cell.length_b   1.000
_cell.length_c   1.000
_cell.angle_alpha   90.00
_cell.angle_beta   90.00
_cell.angle_gamma   90.00
#
_symmetry.space_group_name_H-M   'P 1'
#
loop_
_entity.id
_entity.type
_entity.pdbx_description
1 polymer ?
#
loop_
_entity_poly.entity_id
_entity_poly.type
_entity_poly.pdbx_seq_one_letter_code
_entity_poly.pdbx_strand_id
1 'polypeptide(L)'
;MVLSKMDNAFNPGDPVLDLARGRPPRREEAEDGSWIVREEQGKFDSIIRGEDKGRYHLLIGEKGTGKTSMLIEAMSKIDGDGVAMFEAHADPEIFRIRLGKALDFEFHEDNIGSLFSIRGPRDASALLDVERAFNKLEKVAIRRRDKLGRPLILVINSVHLIRDDEEGKDLLELLQQRAEQWAAASLVTVILNSDDYWVYERLKQYATRMEVTPVRDLDKQKALSALKHYRWKWHGETPNDQTLESIYDKIGGRLSFLSRVAKSRDMMALCDKICEAEKTWFLNQCWILGMDMDDDVMDQQKYASAAMVLAKALVDQEKEMDKTYDPERGHILPQIPLHKAREIMTRADFIQSYDHINVFTIDSKAMVRADSVPMQRAFREICDLPGFDKFLEDTLERIGDIESLGRTRELTIKDLWEGGKYKVTTRNAKGYVEKETTFETLPGVKDVEDDEDN
;
A
#
# COMPACT_ATOMS: atom_id res chain seq x y z
N MET A 1 35.71 18.00 -1.76
CA MET A 1 34.51 18.81 -2.03
C MET A 1 33.24 17.99 -1.73
N VAL A 2 32.97 16.92 -2.49
CA VAL A 2 31.78 16.05 -2.34
C VAL A 2 31.51 15.57 -0.90
N LEU A 3 32.50 14.99 -0.20
CA LEU A 3 32.28 14.50 1.18
C LEU A 3 31.95 15.62 2.18
N SER A 4 32.39 16.86 1.91
CA SER A 4 32.09 18.00 2.79
C SER A 4 30.69 18.55 2.52
N LYS A 5 30.24 18.56 1.26
CA LYS A 5 28.85 18.87 0.90
C LYS A 5 27.90 17.89 1.57
N MET A 6 28.16 16.59 1.40
CA MET A 6 27.35 15.55 2.03
C MET A 6 27.37 15.60 3.56
N ASP A 7 28.50 15.96 4.19
CA ASP A 7 28.54 16.19 5.64
C ASP A 7 27.65 17.38 6.07
N ASN A 8 27.51 18.41 5.23
CA ASN A 8 26.62 19.54 5.51
C ASN A 8 25.14 19.16 5.49
N ALA A 9 24.76 18.15 4.71
CA ALA A 9 23.37 17.66 4.66
C ALA A 9 22.86 17.14 6.01
N PHE A 10 23.76 16.81 6.95
CA PHE A 10 23.45 16.32 8.29
C PHE A 10 23.65 17.37 9.38
N ASN A 11 23.84 18.65 9.03
CA ASN A 11 23.90 19.73 10.00
C ASN A 11 22.49 20.20 10.39
N PRO A 12 22.32 20.87 11.54
CA PRO A 12 21.04 21.42 11.96
C PRO A 12 20.41 22.37 10.92
N GLY A 13 19.08 22.44 10.91
CA GLY A 13 18.30 23.32 10.02
C GLY A 13 17.89 22.66 8.71
N ASP A 14 17.51 21.38 8.74
CA ASP A 14 17.03 20.67 7.56
C ASP A 14 15.78 21.37 6.97
N PRO A 15 15.75 21.67 5.65
CA PRO A 15 14.62 22.32 4.98
C PRO A 15 13.26 21.62 5.14
N VAL A 16 13.25 20.30 5.38
CA VAL A 16 12.02 19.53 5.63
C VAL A 16 11.32 20.03 6.90
N LEU A 17 12.07 20.47 7.91
CA LEU A 17 11.50 21.05 9.12
C LEU A 17 10.85 22.40 8.82
N ASP A 18 11.44 23.23 7.97
CA ASP A 18 10.87 24.51 7.57
C ASP A 18 9.58 24.33 6.74
N LEU A 19 9.57 23.35 5.84
CA LEU A 19 8.39 23.00 5.04
C LEU A 19 7.26 22.42 5.89
N ALA A 20 7.59 21.61 6.90
CA ALA A 20 6.62 21.08 7.86
C ALA A 20 6.05 22.18 8.79
N ARG A 21 6.85 23.21 9.10
CA ARG A 21 6.50 24.37 9.94
C ARG A 21 5.85 25.50 9.12
N GLY A 22 4.75 25.25 8.40
CA GLY A 22 4.04 26.24 7.56
C GLY A 22 3.55 27.54 8.25
N ARG A 23 4.49 28.37 8.74
CA ARG A 23 4.50 29.31 9.89
C ARG A 23 5.02 28.68 11.19
N PRO A 24 6.02 29.31 11.85
CA PRO A 24 6.60 28.78 13.06
C PRO A 24 5.60 28.86 14.22
N PRO A 25 5.36 27.75 14.94
CA PRO A 25 5.00 27.82 16.36
C PRO A 25 6.13 28.54 17.09
N ARG A 26 5.83 29.51 17.95
CA ARG A 26 6.86 30.02 18.88
C ARG A 26 7.33 28.86 19.75
N ARG A 27 8.56 28.93 20.27
CA ARG A 27 9.13 27.95 21.22
C ARG A 27 8.17 27.60 22.39
N GLU A 28 7.30 28.53 22.73
CA GLU A 28 6.22 28.40 23.72
C GLU A 28 5.14 27.36 23.31
N GLU A 29 4.81 27.20 22.03
CA GLU A 29 3.80 26.24 21.54
C GLU A 29 4.25 24.78 21.57
N ALA A 30 5.57 24.53 21.59
CA ALA A 30 6.14 23.20 21.79
C ALA A 30 6.11 22.75 23.26
N GLU A 31 6.11 23.72 24.20
CA GLU A 31 5.97 23.45 25.64
C GLU A 31 4.50 23.27 26.06
N ASP A 32 3.53 23.72 25.25
CA ASP A 32 2.10 23.81 25.59
C ASP A 32 1.25 22.57 25.16
N GLY A 33 1.89 21.43 24.90
CA GLY A 33 1.17 20.18 24.59
C GLY A 33 0.60 20.10 23.16
N SER A 34 1.24 20.74 22.17
CA SER A 34 0.80 20.70 20.75
C SER A 34 0.87 19.30 20.09
N TRP A 35 1.45 18.32 20.76
CA TRP A 35 1.76 17.00 20.22
C TRP A 35 1.07 15.89 21.01
N ILE A 36 0.31 15.03 20.34
CA ILE A 36 -0.23 13.81 20.95
C ILE A 36 0.89 12.80 21.02
N VAL A 37 1.44 12.61 22.22
CA VAL A 37 2.51 11.65 22.46
C VAL A 37 1.98 10.24 22.22
N ARG A 38 2.50 9.62 21.16
CA ARG A 38 2.27 8.21 20.85
C ARG A 38 3.11 7.32 21.76
N GLU A 39 2.69 6.07 21.94
CA GLU A 39 3.47 5.09 22.71
C GLU A 39 4.85 4.87 22.08
N GLU A 40 4.90 4.90 20.75
CA GLU A 40 6.11 4.71 19.96
C GLU A 40 7.00 5.97 19.94
N GLN A 41 6.50 7.14 20.37
CA GLN A 41 7.22 8.42 20.23
C GLN A 41 8.57 8.40 20.93
N GLY A 42 8.62 7.92 22.17
CA GLY A 42 9.87 7.90 22.96
C GLY A 42 10.95 7.02 22.30
N LYS A 43 10.54 5.93 21.66
CA LYS A 43 11.44 5.07 20.89
C LYS A 43 12.01 5.81 19.68
N PHE A 44 11.17 6.49 18.90
CA PHE A 44 11.65 7.24 17.74
C PHE A 44 12.46 8.48 18.11
N ASP A 45 12.14 9.14 19.21
CA ASP A 45 13.00 10.21 19.76
C ASP A 45 14.41 9.67 20.04
N SER A 46 14.54 8.48 20.65
CA SER A 46 15.82 7.81 20.93
C SER A 46 16.55 7.39 19.64
N ILE A 47 15.84 6.82 18.67
CA ILE A 47 16.41 6.39 17.39
C ILE A 47 16.94 7.62 16.63
N ILE A 48 16.13 8.68 16.50
CA ILE A 48 16.50 9.91 15.77
C ILE A 48 17.69 10.63 16.43
N ARG A 49 17.85 10.53 17.76
CA ARG A 49 19.03 11.05 18.46
C ARG A 49 20.32 10.27 18.20
N GLY A 50 20.22 9.08 17.58
CA GLY A 50 21.34 8.15 17.38
C GLY A 50 21.73 7.36 18.63
N GLU A 51 20.81 7.23 19.59
CA GLU A 51 21.03 6.45 20.81
C GLU A 51 20.80 4.95 20.57
N ASP A 52 19.86 4.61 19.68
CA ASP A 52 19.65 3.23 19.22
C ASP A 52 20.66 2.87 18.11
N LYS A 53 21.33 1.73 18.29
CA LYS A 53 22.46 1.29 17.45
C LYS A 53 22.32 -0.18 17.12
N GLY A 54 22.88 -0.60 16.00
CA GLY A 54 22.94 -2.02 15.64
C GLY A 54 21.71 -2.55 14.88
N ARG A 55 20.73 -1.69 14.60
CA ARG A 55 19.45 -1.99 13.97
C ARG A 55 19.11 -0.99 12.87
N TYR A 56 18.21 -1.39 11.99
CA TYR A 56 17.46 -0.48 11.12
C TYR A 56 15.98 -0.74 11.31
N HIS A 57 15.13 0.25 11.02
CA HIS A 57 13.73 0.23 11.46
C HIS A 57 12.78 0.27 10.27
N LEU A 58 11.71 -0.52 10.35
CA LEU A 58 10.56 -0.43 9.46
C LEU A 58 9.35 0.07 10.26
N LEU A 59 8.88 1.27 9.96
CA LEU A 59 7.57 1.75 10.41
C LEU A 59 6.54 1.26 9.40
N ILE A 60 5.53 0.57 9.89
CA ILE A 60 4.42 0.07 9.09
C ILE A 60 3.10 0.46 9.73
N GLY A 61 2.11 0.84 8.94
CA GLY A 61 0.78 1.16 9.44
C GLY A 61 -0.02 1.89 8.40
N GLU A 62 -1.30 2.08 8.62
CA GLU A 62 -2.20 2.53 7.58
C GLU A 62 -1.93 3.99 7.16
N LYS A 63 -2.36 4.36 5.95
CA LYS A 63 -2.25 5.74 5.50
C LYS A 63 -2.98 6.68 6.46
N GLY A 64 -2.27 7.73 6.89
CA GLY A 64 -2.84 8.74 7.79
C GLY A 64 -2.82 8.39 9.27
N THR A 65 -2.11 7.35 9.70
CA THR A 65 -1.84 7.05 11.11
C THR A 65 -0.79 7.97 11.74
N GLY A 66 -0.10 8.83 10.98
CA GLY A 66 0.83 9.83 11.54
C GLY A 66 2.29 9.39 11.69
N LYS A 67 2.71 8.32 11.00
CA LYS A 67 4.10 7.85 10.93
C LYS A 67 5.09 8.97 10.58
N THR A 68 4.85 9.67 9.47
CA THR A 68 5.71 10.78 9.01
C THR A 68 5.73 11.93 10.01
N SER A 69 4.58 12.30 10.57
CA SER A 69 4.51 13.37 11.58
C SER A 69 5.33 13.03 12.82
N MET A 70 5.30 11.76 13.27
CA MET A 70 6.09 11.28 14.42
C MET A 70 7.60 11.39 14.18
N LEU A 71 8.05 11.06 12.97
CA LEU A 71 9.46 11.21 12.56
C LEU A 71 9.89 12.68 12.48
N ILE A 72 9.07 13.54 11.89
CA ILE A 72 9.32 14.99 11.81
C ILE A 72 9.39 15.61 13.21
N GLU A 73 8.48 15.22 14.11
CA GLU A 73 8.50 15.70 15.49
C GLU A 73 9.80 15.30 16.21
N ALA A 74 10.19 14.03 16.12
CA ALA A 74 11.43 13.54 16.72
C ALA A 74 12.67 14.27 16.16
N MET A 75 12.67 14.53 14.84
CA MET A 75 13.72 15.29 14.17
C MET A 75 13.76 16.75 14.61
N SER A 76 12.59 17.37 14.83
CA SER A 76 12.49 18.77 15.26
C SER A 76 13.10 19.01 16.65
N LYS A 77 13.07 18.02 17.55
CA LYS A 77 13.65 18.09 18.90
C LYS A 77 15.17 18.23 18.91
N ILE A 78 15.83 17.85 17.81
CA ILE A 78 17.28 17.98 17.62
C ILE A 78 17.62 18.92 16.45
N ASP A 79 16.64 19.69 15.97
CA ASP A 79 16.79 20.60 14.82
C ASP A 79 17.34 19.92 13.55
N GLY A 80 17.06 18.62 13.37
CA GLY A 80 17.54 17.83 12.24
C GLY A 80 19.01 17.41 12.31
N ASP A 81 19.73 17.67 13.40
CA ASP A 81 21.15 17.33 13.52
C ASP A 81 21.40 15.83 13.36
N GLY A 82 22.24 15.46 12.39
CA GLY A 82 22.59 14.07 12.11
C GLY A 82 21.54 13.28 11.33
N VAL A 83 20.48 13.94 10.82
CA VAL A 83 19.37 13.30 10.10
C VAL A 83 19.31 13.79 8.66
N ALA A 84 19.09 12.87 7.72
CA ALA A 84 18.66 13.19 6.35
C ALA A 84 17.34 12.45 6.06
N MET A 85 16.38 13.14 5.46
CA MET A 85 15.05 12.60 5.17
C MET A 85 14.61 12.90 3.75
N PHE A 86 14.04 11.90 3.06
CA PHE A 86 13.42 12.08 1.74
C PHE A 86 12.25 11.13 1.50
N GLU A 87 11.46 11.42 0.45
CA GLU A 87 10.35 10.58 0.02
C GLU A 87 10.76 9.66 -1.13
N ALA A 88 10.48 8.38 -1.01
CA ALA A 88 10.61 7.42 -2.09
C ALA A 88 9.65 7.74 -3.25
N HIS A 89 9.93 7.14 -4.40
CA HIS A 89 9.17 7.35 -5.62
C HIS A 89 9.16 6.07 -6.45
N ALA A 90 8.09 5.87 -7.22
CA ALA A 90 7.91 4.71 -8.10
C ALA A 90 8.95 4.63 -9.21
N ASP A 91 9.38 5.79 -9.72
CA ASP A 91 10.45 5.93 -10.71
C ASP A 91 11.83 5.99 -10.01
N PRO A 92 12.74 5.03 -10.29
CA PRO A 92 14.09 5.00 -9.73
C PRO A 92 14.92 6.25 -10.03
N GLU A 93 14.72 6.94 -11.16
CA GLU A 93 15.45 8.17 -11.48
C GLU A 93 15.04 9.32 -10.56
N ILE A 94 13.74 9.43 -10.27
CA ILE A 94 13.23 10.42 -9.32
C ILE A 94 13.68 10.06 -7.90
N PHE A 95 13.67 8.78 -7.54
CA PHE A 95 14.23 8.31 -6.27
C PHE A 95 15.69 8.75 -6.11
N ARG A 96 16.52 8.50 -7.13
CA ARG A 96 17.93 8.89 -7.17
C ARG A 96 18.10 10.40 -6.98
N ILE A 97 17.36 11.22 -7.71
CA ILE A 97 17.44 12.69 -7.60
C ILE A 97 17.08 13.16 -6.19
N ARG A 98 16.03 12.61 -5.59
CA ARG A 98 15.59 12.95 -4.22
C ARG A 98 16.63 12.53 -3.18
N LEU A 99 17.22 11.35 -3.32
CA LEU A 99 18.32 10.89 -2.49
C LEU A 99 19.53 11.84 -2.60
N GLY A 100 19.92 12.20 -3.82
CA GLY A 100 21.02 13.13 -4.06
C GLY A 100 20.79 14.48 -3.39
N LYS A 101 19.58 15.05 -3.54
CA LYS A 101 19.22 16.30 -2.88
C LYS A 101 19.29 16.19 -1.35
N ALA A 102 18.77 15.11 -0.77
CA ALA A 102 18.77 14.91 0.68
C ALA A 102 20.17 14.68 1.26
N LEU A 103 21.11 14.20 0.45
CA LEU A 103 22.50 13.98 0.85
C LEU A 103 23.46 15.07 0.34
N ASP A 104 22.96 16.18 -0.20
CA ASP A 104 23.76 17.22 -0.88
C ASP A 104 24.83 16.61 -1.83
N PHE A 105 24.36 15.66 -2.66
CA PHE A 105 25.17 14.86 -3.57
C PHE A 105 24.75 15.07 -5.03
N GLU A 106 25.68 15.59 -5.81
CA GLU A 106 25.52 15.77 -7.26
C GLU A 106 26.14 14.60 -8.02
N PHE A 107 25.31 13.81 -8.70
CA PHE A 107 25.75 12.61 -9.42
C PHE A 107 26.69 12.88 -10.60
N HIS A 108 26.82 14.13 -11.04
CA HIS A 108 27.72 14.54 -12.12
C HIS A 108 29.12 14.95 -11.63
N GLU A 109 29.30 15.28 -10.33
CA GLU A 109 30.56 15.85 -9.80
C GLU A 109 31.72 14.84 -9.68
N ASP A 110 31.44 13.53 -9.70
CA ASP A 110 32.49 12.49 -9.77
C ASP A 110 32.96 12.22 -11.22
N ASN A 111 32.42 12.94 -12.23
CA ASN A 111 32.78 12.77 -13.64
C ASN A 111 33.86 13.78 -14.09
N ILE A 112 35.09 13.60 -13.59
CA ILE A 112 36.26 14.44 -13.92
C ILE A 112 36.66 14.37 -15.43
N GLY A 113 36.00 13.54 -16.26
CA GLY A 113 36.30 13.38 -17.69
C GLY A 113 35.54 14.30 -18.67
N SER A 114 34.53 15.05 -18.25
CA SER A 114 33.53 15.63 -19.18
C SER A 114 34.00 16.79 -20.08
N LEU A 115 35.24 17.28 -19.95
CA LEU A 115 35.73 18.35 -20.84
C LEU A 115 36.41 17.84 -22.12
N PHE A 116 36.89 16.59 -22.16
CA PHE A 116 37.60 16.06 -23.35
C PHE A 116 37.41 14.57 -23.65
N SER A 117 36.51 13.86 -22.97
CA SER A 117 36.24 12.45 -23.30
C SER A 117 34.92 12.30 -24.05
N ILE A 118 35.05 11.87 -25.31
CA ILE A 118 34.00 11.27 -26.12
C ILE A 118 33.22 10.30 -25.22
N ARG A 119 31.90 10.50 -25.13
CA ARG A 119 30.97 9.62 -24.41
C ARG A 119 31.28 8.16 -24.76
N GLY A 120 31.88 7.43 -23.83
CA GLY A 120 31.72 5.98 -23.80
C GLY A 120 30.32 5.69 -23.25
N PRO A 121 29.58 4.70 -23.78
CA PRO A 121 28.28 4.31 -23.27
C PRO A 121 28.48 3.64 -21.90
N ARG A 122 28.49 4.44 -20.83
CA ARG A 122 28.20 3.96 -19.49
C ARG A 122 26.94 4.69 -19.05
N ASP A 123 25.81 4.19 -19.51
CA ASP A 123 24.52 4.44 -18.87
C ASP A 123 24.62 3.88 -17.46
N ALA A 124 24.95 4.72 -16.48
CA ALA A 124 24.85 4.34 -15.09
C ALA A 124 23.36 4.34 -14.76
N SER A 125 22.79 3.17 -14.48
CA SER A 125 21.41 3.07 -14.03
C SER A 125 21.20 3.82 -12.71
N ALA A 126 19.96 4.20 -12.43
CA ALA A 126 19.61 4.85 -11.17
C ALA A 126 20.15 4.13 -9.93
N LEU A 127 20.09 2.79 -9.94
CA LEU A 127 20.59 1.93 -8.85
C LEU A 127 22.10 2.08 -8.64
N LEU A 128 22.90 2.11 -9.71
CA LEU A 128 24.36 2.27 -9.61
C LEU A 128 24.72 3.64 -9.02
N ASP A 129 23.95 4.67 -9.35
CA ASP A 129 24.15 6.00 -8.80
C ASP A 129 23.75 6.08 -7.32
N VAL A 130 22.63 5.47 -6.92
CA VAL A 130 22.23 5.32 -5.52
C VAL A 130 23.34 4.64 -4.71
N GLU A 131 23.88 3.54 -5.24
CA GLU A 131 24.99 2.80 -4.65
C GLU A 131 26.27 3.66 -4.52
N ARG A 132 26.58 4.52 -5.51
CA ARG A 132 27.70 5.49 -5.41
C ARG A 132 27.47 6.51 -4.30
N ALA A 133 26.26 7.08 -4.20
CA ALA A 133 25.92 8.03 -3.15
C ALA A 133 26.08 7.38 -1.76
N PHE A 134 25.61 6.14 -1.59
CA PHE A 134 25.76 5.37 -0.37
C PHE A 134 27.22 5.06 -0.01
N ASN A 135 28.07 4.76 -0.99
CA ASN A 135 29.51 4.60 -0.75
C ASN A 135 30.19 5.90 -0.23
N LYS A 136 29.68 7.08 -0.61
CA LYS A 136 30.17 8.36 -0.07
C LYS A 136 29.59 8.62 1.31
N LEU A 137 28.31 8.31 1.52
CA LEU A 137 27.63 8.43 2.81
C LEU A 137 28.34 7.61 3.88
N GLU A 138 28.74 6.38 3.55
CA GLU A 138 29.50 5.52 4.48
C GLU A 138 30.80 6.18 4.97
N LYS A 139 31.54 6.87 4.07
CA LYS A 139 32.77 7.59 4.43
C LYS A 139 32.49 8.78 5.35
N VAL A 140 31.39 9.49 5.12
CA VAL A 140 30.94 10.59 6.00
C VAL A 140 30.52 10.04 7.36
N ALA A 141 29.74 8.95 7.37
CA ALA A 141 29.27 8.27 8.57
C ALA A 141 30.42 7.80 9.46
N ILE A 142 31.47 7.20 8.89
CA ILE A 142 32.68 6.80 9.66
C ILE A 142 33.29 8.01 10.36
N ARG A 143 33.53 9.11 9.61
CA ARG A 143 34.16 10.32 10.17
C ARG A 143 33.31 10.96 11.26
N ARG A 144 32.00 11.08 11.06
CA ARG A 144 31.09 11.66 12.06
C ARG A 144 30.97 10.76 13.27
N ARG A 145 30.86 9.43 13.11
CA ARG A 145 30.82 8.49 14.23
C ARG A 145 32.08 8.59 15.07
N ASP A 146 33.26 8.64 14.46
CA ASP A 146 34.53 8.75 15.20
C ASP A 146 34.65 10.09 15.97
N LYS A 147 33.99 11.16 15.47
CA LYS A 147 33.96 12.49 16.12
C LYS A 147 32.87 12.63 17.19
N LEU A 148 31.67 12.11 16.95
CA LEU A 148 30.45 12.37 17.72
C LEU A 148 29.95 11.16 18.52
N GLY A 149 30.46 9.96 18.23
CA GLY A 149 30.10 8.72 18.96
C GLY A 149 28.72 8.14 18.65
N ARG A 150 28.02 8.64 17.63
CA ARG A 150 26.67 8.19 17.23
C ARG A 150 26.53 8.01 15.71
N PRO A 151 25.64 7.12 15.23
CA PRO A 151 25.38 6.92 13.81
C PRO A 151 24.67 8.14 13.19
N LEU A 152 24.75 8.25 11.87
CA LEU A 152 23.85 9.11 11.09
C LEU A 152 22.47 8.46 10.98
N ILE A 153 21.43 9.26 10.76
CA ILE A 153 20.07 8.77 10.55
C ILE A 153 19.65 9.05 9.12
N LEU A 154 19.18 8.02 8.41
CA LEU A 154 18.62 8.14 7.06
C LEU A 154 17.16 7.71 7.07
N VAL A 155 16.24 8.64 6.83
CA VAL A 155 14.80 8.38 6.78
C VAL A 155 14.33 8.34 5.33
N ILE A 156 13.77 7.19 4.93
CA ILE A 156 13.15 6.99 3.62
C ILE A 156 11.65 6.83 3.85
N ASN A 157 10.89 7.86 3.49
CA ASN A 157 9.43 7.85 3.62
C ASN A 157 8.74 7.25 2.41
N SER A 158 7.53 6.74 2.64
CA SER A 158 6.62 6.24 1.61
C SER A 158 7.26 5.16 0.73
N VAL A 159 7.98 4.22 1.36
CA VAL A 159 8.72 3.14 0.69
C VAL A 159 7.79 2.24 -0.14
N HIS A 160 6.53 2.12 0.28
CA HIS A 160 5.46 1.44 -0.47
C HIS A 160 5.18 2.03 -1.87
N LEU A 161 5.65 3.25 -2.17
CA LEU A 161 5.55 3.83 -3.52
C LEU A 161 6.55 3.25 -4.50
N ILE A 162 7.60 2.57 -4.03
CA ILE A 162 8.48 1.80 -4.92
C ILE A 162 7.63 0.70 -5.55
N ARG A 163 7.72 0.52 -6.87
CA ARG A 163 6.89 -0.46 -7.56
C ARG A 163 7.29 -1.88 -7.17
N ASP A 164 6.31 -2.78 -7.17
CA ASP A 164 6.56 -4.22 -7.00
C ASP A 164 6.91 -4.90 -8.33
N ASP A 165 7.73 -4.22 -9.15
CA ASP A 165 8.34 -4.74 -10.37
C ASP A 165 9.82 -5.11 -10.14
N GLU A 166 10.50 -5.64 -11.16
CA GLU A 166 11.91 -6.05 -11.05
C GLU A 166 12.82 -4.90 -10.57
N GLU A 167 12.72 -3.71 -11.17
CA GLU A 167 13.55 -2.56 -10.83
C GLU A 167 13.30 -2.05 -9.40
N GLY A 168 12.04 -1.98 -8.98
CA GLY A 168 11.68 -1.59 -7.62
C GLY A 168 12.11 -2.62 -6.57
N LYS A 169 12.01 -3.91 -6.88
CA LYS A 169 12.53 -5.00 -6.03
C LYS A 169 14.03 -4.92 -5.87
N ASP A 170 14.77 -4.67 -6.95
CA ASP A 170 16.22 -4.51 -6.91
C ASP A 170 16.64 -3.28 -6.10
N LEU A 171 15.90 -2.17 -6.23
CA LEU A 171 16.12 -0.97 -5.42
C LEU A 171 15.89 -1.25 -3.93
N LEU A 172 14.78 -1.90 -3.57
CA LEU A 172 14.50 -2.26 -2.17
C LEU A 172 15.55 -3.20 -1.59
N GLU A 173 16.01 -4.17 -2.39
CA GLU A 173 17.07 -5.08 -1.99
C GLU A 173 18.39 -4.33 -1.74
N LEU A 174 18.77 -3.39 -2.61
CA LEU A 174 19.92 -2.51 -2.41
C LEU A 174 19.81 -1.71 -1.10
N LEU A 175 18.64 -1.09 -0.85
CA LEU A 175 18.38 -0.35 0.39
C LEU A 175 18.52 -1.25 1.62
N GLN A 176 17.97 -2.47 1.56
CA GLN A 176 18.04 -3.42 2.66
C GLN A 176 19.47 -3.89 2.95
N GLN A 177 20.22 -4.26 1.91
CA GLN A 177 21.61 -4.71 2.06
C GLN A 177 22.48 -3.64 2.72
N ARG A 178 22.31 -2.37 2.31
CA ARG A 178 22.99 -1.24 2.94
C ARG A 178 22.55 -0.98 4.36
N ALA A 179 21.24 -1.05 4.65
CA ALA A 179 20.72 -0.90 6.00
C ALA A 179 21.27 -1.98 6.95
N GLU A 180 21.32 -3.24 6.52
CA GLU A 180 21.91 -4.35 7.28
C GLU A 180 23.41 -4.12 7.57
N GLN A 181 24.18 -3.74 6.55
CA GLN A 181 25.61 -3.46 6.68
C GLN A 181 25.89 -2.29 7.64
N TRP A 182 25.17 -1.18 7.48
CA TRP A 182 25.37 0.00 8.31
C TRP A 182 24.88 -0.17 9.75
N ALA A 183 23.79 -0.92 9.94
CA ALA A 183 23.34 -1.33 11.26
C ALA A 183 24.43 -2.16 11.95
N ALA A 184 25.00 -3.17 11.28
CA ALA A 184 26.07 -4.00 11.84
C ALA A 184 27.31 -3.18 12.27
N ALA A 185 27.67 -2.16 11.50
CA ALA A 185 28.82 -1.29 11.79
C ALA A 185 28.48 -0.07 12.67
N SER A 186 27.20 0.11 13.05
CA SER A 186 26.68 1.30 13.76
C SER A 186 27.10 2.62 13.10
N LEU A 187 27.01 2.67 11.77
CA LEU A 187 27.39 3.83 10.95
C LEU A 187 26.18 4.71 10.59
N VAL A 188 25.13 4.07 10.08
CA VAL A 188 23.89 4.71 9.67
C VAL A 188 22.73 3.86 10.18
N THR A 189 21.78 4.50 10.85
CA THR A 189 20.51 3.90 11.22
C THR A 189 19.48 4.28 10.15
N VAL A 190 19.05 3.30 9.36
CA VAL A 190 18.04 3.53 8.30
C VAL A 190 16.64 3.36 8.90
N ILE A 191 15.74 4.29 8.57
CA ILE A 191 14.32 4.22 8.92
C ILE A 191 13.53 4.17 7.62
N LEU A 192 12.89 3.03 7.37
CA LEU A 192 11.97 2.82 6.26
C LEU A 192 10.54 3.04 6.78
N ASN A 193 9.78 3.93 6.15
CA ASN A 193 8.38 4.18 6.51
C ASN A 193 7.45 3.74 5.35
N SER A 194 6.55 2.81 5.64
CA SER A 194 5.65 2.17 4.69
C SER A 194 4.20 2.20 5.16
N ASP A 195 3.28 2.35 4.22
CA ASP A 195 1.85 2.17 4.48
C ASP A 195 1.45 0.70 4.27
N ASP A 196 2.06 0.06 3.27
CA ASP A 196 1.67 -1.27 2.81
C ASP A 196 2.49 -2.41 3.42
N TYR A 197 1.86 -3.58 3.51
CA TYR A 197 2.43 -4.82 4.05
C TYR A 197 3.46 -5.50 3.15
N TRP A 198 3.34 -5.37 1.83
CA TRP A 198 4.23 -6.07 0.89
C TRP A 198 5.70 -5.70 1.10
N VAL A 199 5.99 -4.46 1.50
CA VAL A 199 7.35 -4.01 1.85
C VAL A 199 7.90 -4.83 3.01
N TYR A 200 7.10 -5.07 4.06
CA TYR A 200 7.50 -5.93 5.17
C TYR A 200 7.68 -7.38 4.72
N GLU A 201 6.75 -7.93 3.93
CA GLU A 201 6.82 -9.30 3.43
C GLU A 201 8.12 -9.55 2.64
N ARG A 202 8.50 -8.60 1.78
CA ARG A 202 9.75 -8.65 1.00
C ARG A 202 10.97 -8.56 1.90
N LEU A 203 11.04 -7.54 2.76
CA LEU A 203 12.21 -7.30 3.62
C LEU A 203 12.42 -8.41 4.65
N LYS A 204 11.36 -9.06 5.13
CA LYS A 204 11.46 -10.12 6.15
C LYS A 204 12.39 -11.27 5.74
N GLN A 205 12.55 -11.54 4.45
CA GLN A 205 13.38 -12.64 3.94
C GLN A 205 14.86 -12.51 4.31
N TYR A 206 15.37 -11.29 4.37
CA TYR A 206 16.80 -10.99 4.64
C TYR A 206 17.01 -10.15 5.90
N ALA A 207 15.98 -10.03 6.75
CA ALA A 207 16.00 -9.20 7.95
C ALA A 207 16.66 -9.90 9.14
N THR A 208 17.93 -9.61 9.37
CA THR A 208 18.67 -9.99 10.59
C THR A 208 18.63 -8.90 11.64
N ARG A 209 18.68 -7.62 11.23
CA ARG A 209 18.74 -6.46 12.13
C ARG A 209 17.55 -5.52 12.01
N MET A 210 16.55 -5.89 11.20
CA MET A 210 15.34 -5.09 11.05
C MET A 210 14.49 -5.16 12.31
N GLU A 211 14.07 -3.99 12.79
CA GLU A 211 13.06 -3.89 13.83
C GLU A 211 11.79 -3.24 13.27
N VAL A 212 10.69 -3.98 13.32
CA VAL A 212 9.39 -3.53 12.83
C VAL A 212 8.63 -2.83 13.95
N THR A 213 8.16 -1.62 13.70
CA THR A 213 7.32 -0.86 14.62
C THR A 213 5.97 -0.57 13.97
N PRO A 214 4.90 -1.29 14.33
CA PRO A 214 3.57 -0.99 13.81
C PRO A 214 3.05 0.31 14.43
N VAL A 215 2.49 1.19 13.60
CA VAL A 215 1.85 2.45 14.03
C VAL A 215 0.38 2.40 13.65
N ARG A 216 -0.47 2.26 14.66
CA ARG A 216 -1.91 2.06 14.49
C ARG A 216 -2.70 3.34 14.73
N ASP A 217 -4.00 3.26 14.47
CA ASP A 217 -4.98 4.24 14.92
C ASP A 217 -4.90 4.44 16.44
N LEU A 218 -5.21 5.66 16.88
CA LEU A 218 -5.23 5.97 18.31
C LEU A 218 -6.34 5.20 19.02
N ASP A 219 -6.08 4.76 20.25
CA ASP A 219 -7.13 4.31 21.15
C ASP A 219 -8.13 5.44 21.42
N LYS A 220 -9.32 5.09 21.92
CA LYS A 220 -10.40 6.05 22.18
C LYS A 220 -9.94 7.24 23.01
N GLN A 221 -9.26 7.00 24.14
CA GLN A 221 -8.83 8.06 25.05
C GLN A 221 -7.88 9.06 24.38
N LYS A 222 -6.84 8.56 23.70
CA LYS A 222 -5.90 9.40 22.96
C LYS A 222 -6.55 10.09 21.76
N ALA A 223 -7.49 9.43 21.08
CA ALA A 223 -8.23 10.00 19.95
C ALA A 223 -9.11 11.18 20.38
N LEU A 224 -9.83 11.06 21.50
CA LEU A 224 -10.64 12.15 22.06
C LEU A 224 -9.76 13.31 22.51
N SER A 225 -8.65 13.03 23.19
CA SER A 225 -7.66 14.05 23.58
C SER A 225 -7.07 14.76 22.35
N ALA A 226 -6.73 14.00 21.31
CA ALA A 226 -6.23 14.52 20.05
C ALA A 226 -7.22 15.45 19.36
N LEU A 227 -8.47 15.03 19.24
CA LEU A 227 -9.54 15.79 18.61
C LEU A 227 -9.81 17.10 19.36
N LYS A 228 -9.90 17.04 20.69
CA LYS A 228 -10.05 18.20 21.56
C LYS A 228 -8.92 19.20 21.36
N HIS A 229 -7.68 18.70 21.38
CA HIS A 229 -6.50 19.52 21.19
C HIS A 229 -6.46 20.18 19.80
N TYR A 230 -6.70 19.41 18.73
CA TYR A 230 -6.74 19.96 17.38
C TYR A 230 -7.84 21.00 17.21
N ARG A 231 -9.01 20.79 17.82
CA ARG A 231 -10.10 21.76 17.74
C ARG A 231 -9.72 23.07 18.42
N TRP A 232 -9.13 23.00 19.60
CA TRP A 232 -8.63 24.17 20.31
C TRP A 232 -7.57 24.93 19.49
N LYS A 233 -6.61 24.21 18.90
CA LYS A 233 -5.54 24.81 18.09
C LYS A 233 -6.05 25.62 16.89
N TRP A 234 -7.08 25.12 16.20
CA TRP A 234 -7.58 25.74 14.97
C TRP A 234 -8.71 26.74 15.17
N HIS A 235 -9.54 26.54 16.20
CA HIS A 235 -10.76 27.34 16.42
C HIS A 235 -10.85 27.96 17.83
N GLY A 236 -9.95 27.64 18.75
CA GLY A 236 -10.03 28.10 20.14
C GLY A 236 -11.24 27.54 20.90
N GLU A 237 -11.74 26.38 20.46
CA GLU A 237 -12.96 25.76 20.99
C GLU A 237 -12.68 24.40 21.61
N THR A 238 -13.44 24.05 22.64
CA THR A 238 -13.47 22.71 23.22
C THR A 238 -14.88 22.14 23.05
N PRO A 239 -15.09 21.16 22.16
CA PRO A 239 -16.37 20.49 22.04
C PRO A 239 -16.71 19.76 23.34
N ASN A 240 -18.01 19.56 23.59
CA ASN A 240 -18.44 18.73 24.71
C ASN A 240 -18.10 17.24 24.46
N ASP A 241 -18.00 16.48 25.55
CA ASP A 241 -17.57 15.07 25.47
C ASP A 241 -18.49 14.22 24.60
N GLN A 242 -19.81 14.46 24.65
CA GLN A 242 -20.79 13.75 23.81
C GLN A 242 -20.54 13.94 22.31
N THR A 243 -20.12 15.14 21.90
CA THR A 243 -19.77 15.45 20.51
C THR A 243 -18.46 14.77 20.13
N LEU A 244 -17.46 14.80 21.01
CA LEU A 244 -16.18 14.12 20.78
C LEU A 244 -16.37 12.60 20.63
N GLU A 245 -17.18 12.00 21.49
CA GLU A 245 -17.53 10.57 21.41
C GLU A 245 -18.30 10.26 20.13
N SER A 246 -19.30 11.07 19.77
CA SER A 246 -20.07 10.87 18.52
C SER A 246 -19.18 10.94 17.28
N ILE A 247 -18.18 11.83 17.27
CA ILE A 247 -17.19 11.93 16.19
C ILE A 247 -16.31 10.68 16.18
N TYR A 248 -15.74 10.29 17.32
CA TYR A 248 -14.90 9.09 17.42
C TYR A 248 -15.66 7.84 16.97
N ASP A 249 -16.90 7.68 17.40
CA ASP A 249 -17.70 6.53 17.05
C ASP A 249 -17.87 6.43 15.53
N LYS A 250 -18.02 7.57 14.83
CA LYS A 250 -18.14 7.64 13.36
C LYS A 250 -16.85 7.32 12.61
N ILE A 251 -15.72 7.90 13.00
CA ILE A 251 -14.49 7.88 12.18
C ILE A 251 -13.31 7.11 12.78
N GLY A 252 -13.43 6.67 14.03
CA GLY A 252 -12.37 5.97 14.75
C GLY A 252 -11.17 6.86 15.12
N GLY A 253 -10.04 6.21 15.41
CA GLY A 253 -8.80 6.85 15.89
C GLY A 253 -7.81 7.30 14.82
N ARG A 254 -8.22 7.33 13.55
CA ARG A 254 -7.35 7.69 12.42
C ARG A 254 -6.94 9.16 12.51
N LEU A 255 -5.64 9.43 12.69
CA LEU A 255 -5.14 10.77 12.97
C LEU A 255 -5.48 11.78 11.86
N SER A 256 -5.38 11.37 10.60
CA SER A 256 -5.73 12.20 9.45
C SER A 256 -7.22 12.58 9.44
N PHE A 257 -8.12 11.68 9.82
CA PHE A 257 -9.56 11.95 9.94
C PHE A 257 -9.83 12.91 11.09
N LEU A 258 -9.28 12.65 12.27
CA LEU A 258 -9.41 13.54 13.44
C LEU A 258 -8.92 14.96 13.13
N SER A 259 -7.77 15.09 12.46
CA SER A 259 -7.20 16.39 12.07
C SER A 259 -8.09 17.13 11.07
N ARG A 260 -8.62 16.43 10.05
CA ARG A 260 -9.54 17.01 9.06
C ARG A 260 -10.84 17.48 9.71
N VAL A 261 -11.43 16.66 10.58
CA VAL A 261 -12.66 16.98 11.31
C VAL A 261 -12.47 18.17 12.23
N ALA A 262 -11.41 18.20 13.03
CA ALA A 262 -11.11 19.32 13.93
C ALA A 262 -11.02 20.69 13.22
N LYS A 263 -10.46 20.71 11.99
CA LYS A 263 -10.32 21.91 11.17
C LYS A 263 -11.64 22.40 10.54
N SER A 264 -12.62 21.51 10.36
CA SER A 264 -13.90 21.85 9.73
C SER A 264 -14.74 22.76 10.62
N ARG A 265 -15.53 23.66 10.03
CA ARG A 265 -16.53 24.43 10.79
C ARG A 265 -17.62 23.53 11.35
N ASP A 266 -18.10 22.60 10.52
CA ASP A 266 -19.07 21.57 10.89
C ASP A 266 -18.37 20.21 10.98
N MET A 267 -18.13 19.75 12.20
CA MET A 267 -17.41 18.51 12.46
C MET A 267 -18.25 17.28 12.10
N MET A 268 -19.54 17.29 12.41
CA MET A 268 -20.43 16.15 12.19
C MET A 268 -20.70 15.94 10.71
N ALA A 269 -21.01 17.02 9.97
CA ALA A 269 -21.19 16.93 8.52
C ALA A 269 -19.92 16.44 7.80
N LEU A 270 -18.72 16.78 8.31
CA LEU A 270 -17.48 16.25 7.74
C LEU A 270 -17.26 14.77 8.09
N CYS A 271 -17.68 14.29 9.27
CA CYS A 271 -17.66 12.87 9.59
C CYS A 271 -18.51 12.06 8.60
N ASP A 272 -19.72 12.55 8.29
CA ASP A 272 -20.61 11.91 7.32
C ASP A 272 -19.99 11.90 5.92
N LYS A 273 -19.38 13.01 5.50
CA LYS A 273 -18.63 13.07 4.22
C LYS A 273 -17.44 12.12 4.17
N ILE A 274 -16.76 11.87 5.28
CA ILE A 274 -15.66 10.88 5.33
C ILE A 274 -16.23 9.48 5.15
N CYS A 275 -17.30 9.13 5.87
CA CYS A 275 -17.95 7.82 5.72
C CYS A 275 -18.45 7.59 4.29
N GLU A 276 -19.11 8.59 3.70
CA GLU A 276 -19.61 8.53 2.33
C GLU A 276 -18.47 8.41 1.31
N ALA A 277 -17.35 9.11 1.52
CA ALA A 277 -16.20 9.03 0.63
C ALA A 277 -15.56 7.64 0.62
N GLU A 278 -15.45 6.98 1.79
CA GLU A 278 -14.89 5.63 1.90
C GLU A 278 -15.81 4.60 1.24
N LYS A 279 -17.13 4.73 1.43
CA LYS A 279 -18.14 3.92 0.73
C LYS A 279 -18.09 4.13 -0.78
N THR A 280 -18.09 5.37 -1.23
CA THR A 280 -17.99 5.73 -2.65
C THR A 280 -16.70 5.18 -3.26
N TRP A 281 -15.58 5.26 -2.53
CA TRP A 281 -14.31 4.68 -2.97
C TRP A 281 -14.41 3.17 -3.17
N PHE A 282 -14.92 2.44 -2.17
CA PHE A 282 -15.07 0.99 -2.28
C PHE A 282 -16.00 0.58 -3.42
N LEU A 283 -17.14 1.25 -3.59
CA LEU A 283 -18.06 0.98 -4.71
C LEU A 283 -17.39 1.28 -6.06
N ASN A 284 -16.68 2.39 -6.20
CA ASN A 284 -16.02 2.74 -7.46
C ASN A 284 -14.89 1.76 -7.84
N GLN A 285 -14.21 1.16 -6.87
CA GLN A 285 -13.12 0.23 -7.13
C GLN A 285 -13.58 -1.23 -7.25
N CYS A 286 -14.64 -1.61 -6.51
CA CYS A 286 -14.96 -3.02 -6.26
C CYS A 286 -16.44 -3.38 -6.45
N TRP A 287 -17.26 -2.55 -7.12
CA TRP A 287 -18.65 -2.92 -7.38
C TRP A 287 -18.79 -4.03 -8.43
N ILE A 288 -19.74 -4.91 -8.15
CA ILE A 288 -20.09 -6.10 -8.94
C ILE A 288 -21.27 -5.81 -9.86
N LEU A 289 -21.45 -6.61 -10.92
CA LEU A 289 -22.41 -6.32 -12.00
C LEU A 289 -23.57 -7.31 -12.11
N GLY A 290 -23.56 -8.42 -11.38
CA GLY A 290 -24.63 -9.43 -11.43
C GLY A 290 -24.55 -10.33 -12.67
N MET A 291 -25.65 -11.05 -12.94
CA MET A 291 -25.74 -12.00 -14.06
C MET A 291 -25.65 -11.33 -15.44
N ASP A 292 -26.08 -10.07 -15.53
CA ASP A 292 -26.16 -9.31 -16.77
C ASP A 292 -24.80 -8.74 -17.23
N MET A 293 -23.70 -9.08 -16.54
CA MET A 293 -22.38 -8.61 -16.92
C MET A 293 -21.90 -9.19 -18.26
N ASP A 294 -21.22 -8.34 -19.02
CA ASP A 294 -20.57 -8.69 -20.28
C ASP A 294 -19.33 -9.57 -20.03
N ASP A 295 -18.98 -10.40 -21.01
CA ASP A 295 -17.81 -11.27 -20.97
C ASP A 295 -16.51 -10.45 -20.99
N ASP A 296 -16.53 -9.24 -21.60
CA ASP A 296 -15.36 -8.36 -21.74
C ASP A 296 -14.88 -7.72 -20.43
N VAL A 297 -15.69 -7.73 -19.36
CA VAL A 297 -15.35 -7.12 -18.06
C VAL A 297 -14.89 -8.14 -17.01
N MET A 298 -14.57 -9.37 -17.43
CA MET A 298 -14.27 -10.50 -16.55
C MET A 298 -13.16 -10.21 -15.53
N ASP A 299 -12.03 -9.62 -15.94
CA ASP A 299 -10.90 -9.38 -15.03
C ASP A 299 -11.24 -8.38 -13.93
N GLN A 300 -11.96 -7.31 -14.27
CA GLN A 300 -12.42 -6.33 -13.30
C GLN A 300 -13.49 -6.92 -12.37
N GLN A 301 -14.36 -7.80 -12.88
CA GLN A 301 -15.38 -8.45 -12.06
C GLN A 301 -14.82 -9.53 -11.14
N LYS A 302 -13.75 -10.24 -11.54
CA LYS A 302 -12.96 -11.09 -10.64
C LYS A 302 -12.34 -10.28 -9.51
N TYR A 303 -11.80 -9.10 -9.83
CA TYR A 303 -11.25 -8.19 -8.83
C TYR A 303 -12.33 -7.62 -7.91
N ALA A 304 -13.47 -7.19 -8.43
CA ALA A 304 -14.56 -6.65 -7.63
C ALA A 304 -15.20 -7.71 -6.71
N SER A 305 -15.57 -8.86 -7.28
CA SER A 305 -16.23 -9.94 -6.53
C SER A 305 -15.35 -10.50 -5.41
N ALA A 306 -14.05 -10.69 -5.62
CA ALA A 306 -13.14 -11.13 -4.57
C ALA A 306 -13.08 -10.16 -3.38
N ALA A 307 -13.12 -8.85 -3.63
CA ALA A 307 -13.20 -7.84 -2.57
C ALA A 307 -14.56 -7.88 -1.85
N MET A 308 -15.67 -8.02 -2.58
CA MET A 308 -17.01 -8.12 -1.99
C MET A 308 -17.17 -9.36 -1.10
N VAL A 309 -16.65 -10.51 -1.54
CA VAL A 309 -16.64 -11.75 -0.75
C VAL A 309 -15.84 -11.56 0.54
N LEU A 310 -14.67 -10.90 0.48
CA LEU A 310 -13.88 -10.63 1.68
C LEU A 310 -14.56 -9.61 2.61
N ALA A 311 -15.16 -8.55 2.07
CA ALA A 311 -15.93 -7.58 2.84
C ALA A 311 -17.10 -8.25 3.57
N LYS A 312 -17.86 -9.10 2.87
CA LYS A 312 -18.93 -9.91 3.45
C LYS A 312 -18.40 -10.81 4.57
N ALA A 313 -17.27 -11.50 4.35
CA ALA A 313 -16.67 -12.36 5.37
C ALA A 313 -16.26 -11.59 6.64
N LEU A 314 -15.74 -10.37 6.51
CA LEU A 314 -15.44 -9.51 7.66
C LEU A 314 -16.72 -9.07 8.39
N VAL A 315 -17.78 -8.71 7.66
CA VAL A 315 -19.08 -8.36 8.25
C VAL A 315 -19.71 -9.55 8.98
N ASP A 316 -19.64 -10.74 8.40
CA ASP A 316 -20.15 -11.95 9.04
C ASP A 316 -19.33 -12.32 10.28
N GLN A 317 -18.00 -12.21 10.21
CA GLN A 317 -17.14 -12.38 11.38
C GLN A 317 -17.45 -11.35 12.48
N GLU A 318 -17.75 -10.10 12.13
CA GLU A 318 -18.13 -9.06 13.11
C GLU A 318 -19.40 -9.45 13.90
N LYS A 319 -20.35 -10.15 13.27
CA LYS A 319 -21.56 -10.66 13.93
C LYS A 319 -21.28 -11.80 14.92
N GLU A 320 -20.21 -12.55 14.68
CA GLU A 320 -19.78 -13.69 15.52
C GLU A 320 -18.85 -13.27 16.67
N MET A 321 -18.34 -12.05 16.67
CA MET A 321 -17.44 -11.55 17.71
C MET A 321 -18.17 -11.31 19.05
N ASP A 322 -17.58 -11.79 20.15
CA ASP A 322 -18.08 -11.53 21.51
C ASP A 322 -18.15 -10.03 21.84
N LYS A 323 -17.23 -9.25 21.27
CA LYS A 323 -17.08 -7.81 21.52
C LYS A 323 -16.58 -7.08 20.28
N THR A 324 -17.31 -6.06 19.87
CA THR A 324 -16.93 -5.12 18.79
C THR A 324 -16.49 -3.75 19.32
N TYR A 325 -16.62 -3.53 20.63
CA TYR A 325 -16.28 -2.27 21.29
C TYR A 325 -15.73 -2.51 22.69
N ASP A 326 -14.71 -1.73 23.05
CA ASP A 326 -14.14 -1.65 24.39
C ASP A 326 -14.20 -0.20 24.90
N PRO A 327 -14.65 0.08 26.13
CA PRO A 327 -14.79 1.46 26.61
C PRO A 327 -13.48 2.27 26.67
N GLU A 328 -12.33 1.62 26.83
CA GLU A 328 -11.02 2.28 26.92
C GLU A 328 -10.31 2.31 25.57
N ARG A 329 -10.31 1.17 24.85
CA ARG A 329 -9.62 1.04 23.56
C ARG A 329 -10.46 1.57 22.39
N GLY A 330 -11.78 1.45 22.47
CA GLY A 330 -12.74 1.83 21.44
C GLY A 330 -13.10 0.70 20.48
N HIS A 331 -13.19 1.01 19.18
CA HIS A 331 -13.62 0.05 18.15
C HIS A 331 -12.68 -1.15 18.03
N ILE A 332 -13.23 -2.36 18.02
CA ILE A 332 -12.54 -3.61 17.73
C ILE A 332 -13.06 -4.13 16.39
N LEU A 333 -12.29 -3.91 15.32
CA LEU A 333 -12.66 -4.37 13.99
C LEU A 333 -12.44 -5.88 13.83
N PRO A 334 -13.27 -6.58 13.03
CA PRO A 334 -13.04 -7.97 12.65
C PRO A 334 -11.71 -8.13 11.92
N GLN A 335 -11.05 -9.27 12.10
CA GLN A 335 -9.78 -9.56 11.46
C GLN A 335 -9.69 -11.02 11.03
N ILE A 336 -9.26 -11.25 9.79
CA ILE A 336 -9.07 -12.57 9.19
C ILE A 336 -7.57 -12.78 8.93
N PRO A 337 -6.97 -13.90 9.34
CA PRO A 337 -5.58 -14.21 8.98
C PRO A 337 -5.36 -14.18 7.46
N LEU A 338 -4.24 -13.63 6.99
CA LEU A 338 -3.96 -13.43 5.56
C LEU A 338 -4.14 -14.69 4.71
N HIS A 339 -3.71 -15.85 5.18
CA HIS A 339 -3.90 -17.10 4.46
C HIS A 339 -5.38 -17.48 4.32
N LYS A 340 -6.22 -17.18 5.31
CA LYS A 340 -7.68 -17.39 5.26
C LYS A 340 -8.37 -16.36 4.38
N ALA A 341 -7.93 -15.10 4.41
CA ALA A 341 -8.43 -14.10 3.47
C ALA A 341 -8.17 -14.54 2.02
N ARG A 342 -6.95 -15.02 1.72
CA ARG A 342 -6.59 -15.59 0.42
C ARG A 342 -7.45 -16.80 0.03
N GLU A 343 -7.80 -17.67 0.98
CA GLU A 343 -8.69 -18.81 0.77
C GLU A 343 -10.12 -18.36 0.42
N ILE A 344 -10.67 -17.44 1.21
CA ILE A 344 -12.03 -16.87 1.03
C ILE A 344 -12.18 -16.20 -0.33
N MET A 345 -11.17 -15.44 -0.74
CA MET A 345 -11.22 -14.67 -1.99
C MET A 345 -11.02 -15.53 -3.23
N THR A 346 -10.39 -16.70 -3.09
CA THR A 346 -9.89 -17.60 -4.17
C THR A 346 -8.84 -16.98 -5.12
N ARG A 347 -8.76 -15.65 -5.22
CA ARG A 347 -7.75 -14.85 -5.92
C ARG A 347 -6.78 -14.21 -4.94
N ALA A 348 -5.85 -15.03 -4.47
CA ALA A 348 -4.87 -14.66 -3.45
C ALA A 348 -3.93 -13.50 -3.86
N ASP A 349 -3.80 -13.25 -5.17
CA ASP A 349 -2.96 -12.20 -5.76
C ASP A 349 -3.53 -10.79 -5.58
N PHE A 350 -4.85 -10.63 -5.45
CA PHE A 350 -5.47 -9.31 -5.34
C PHE A 350 -5.32 -8.63 -3.98
N ILE A 351 -5.04 -9.40 -2.92
CA ILE A 351 -5.01 -8.86 -1.55
C ILE A 351 -4.01 -7.71 -1.38
N GLN A 352 -2.86 -7.81 -2.04
CA GLN A 352 -1.84 -6.75 -2.04
C GLN A 352 -2.34 -5.48 -2.73
N SER A 353 -3.09 -5.62 -3.82
CA SER A 353 -3.67 -4.47 -4.51
C SER A 353 -4.71 -3.78 -3.63
N TYR A 354 -5.57 -4.52 -2.93
CA TYR A 354 -6.55 -3.92 -2.03
C TYR A 354 -5.93 -3.21 -0.81
N ASP A 355 -4.81 -3.75 -0.29
CA ASP A 355 -3.97 -3.10 0.73
C ASP A 355 -3.46 -1.75 0.21
N HIS A 356 -2.87 -1.75 -1.00
CA HIS A 356 -2.33 -0.55 -1.64
C HIS A 356 -3.38 0.55 -1.89
N ILE A 357 -4.61 0.17 -2.27
CA ILE A 357 -5.72 1.12 -2.47
C ILE A 357 -6.49 1.46 -1.19
N ASN A 358 -6.02 1.01 -0.01
CA ASN A 358 -6.59 1.31 1.30
C ASN A 358 -8.06 0.84 1.45
N VAL A 359 -8.42 -0.29 0.84
CA VAL A 359 -9.75 -0.93 1.06
C VAL A 359 -9.65 -1.91 2.22
N PHE A 360 -8.67 -2.80 2.13
CA PHE A 360 -8.26 -3.65 3.24
C PHE A 360 -6.91 -3.18 3.75
N THR A 361 -6.55 -3.62 4.94
CA THR A 361 -5.21 -3.44 5.51
C THR A 361 -4.71 -4.79 5.98
N ILE A 362 -3.43 -5.07 5.76
CA ILE A 362 -2.72 -6.21 6.32
C ILE A 362 -1.75 -5.71 7.40
N ASP A 363 -1.99 -6.08 8.66
CA ASP A 363 -1.11 -5.67 9.75
C ASP A 363 0.21 -6.48 9.78
N SER A 364 1.17 -6.06 10.61
CA SER A 364 2.47 -6.75 10.74
C SER A 364 2.39 -8.19 11.26
N LYS A 365 1.23 -8.62 11.79
CA LYS A 365 0.93 -10.00 12.20
C LYS A 365 0.21 -10.79 11.09
N ALA A 366 0.12 -10.22 9.88
CA ALA A 366 -0.59 -10.77 8.74
C ALA A 366 -2.09 -10.97 9.02
N MET A 367 -2.71 -10.02 9.72
CA MET A 367 -4.16 -9.97 9.92
C MET A 367 -4.78 -8.96 8.95
N VAL A 368 -5.80 -9.40 8.22
CA VAL A 368 -6.55 -8.62 7.24
C VAL A 368 -7.80 -8.06 7.89
N ARG A 369 -8.04 -6.77 7.71
CA ARG A 369 -9.24 -6.07 8.18
C ARG A 369 -9.64 -4.96 7.21
N ALA A 370 -10.81 -4.36 7.41
CA ALA A 370 -11.11 -3.07 6.78
C ALA A 370 -10.03 -2.05 7.15
N ASP A 371 -9.62 -1.22 6.18
CA ASP A 371 -8.58 -0.21 6.39
C ASP A 371 -8.91 0.68 7.60
N SER A 372 -10.15 1.16 7.68
CA SER A 372 -10.60 2.14 8.67
C SER A 372 -11.98 1.78 9.27
N VAL A 373 -12.34 2.45 10.38
CA VAL A 373 -13.70 2.35 10.95
C VAL A 373 -14.78 2.79 9.94
N PRO A 374 -14.63 3.93 9.23
CA PRO A 374 -15.48 4.28 8.09
C PRO A 374 -15.59 3.19 7.01
N MET A 375 -14.48 2.54 6.64
CA MET A 375 -14.49 1.48 5.64
C MET A 375 -15.29 0.25 6.12
N GLN A 376 -15.13 -0.17 7.39
CA GLN A 376 -15.94 -1.27 7.94
C GLN A 376 -17.44 -0.90 7.97
N ARG A 377 -17.78 0.37 8.24
CA ARG A 377 -19.16 0.85 8.15
C ARG A 377 -19.69 0.77 6.71
N ALA A 378 -18.88 1.14 5.72
CA ALA A 378 -19.23 0.98 4.31
C ALA A 378 -19.50 -0.48 3.96
N PHE A 379 -18.66 -1.42 4.42
CA PHE A 379 -18.90 -2.85 4.20
C PHE A 379 -20.24 -3.30 4.77
N ARG A 380 -20.56 -2.91 6.01
CA ARG A 380 -21.86 -3.22 6.63
C ARG A 380 -23.02 -2.67 5.81
N GLU A 381 -23.00 -1.38 5.48
CA GLU A 381 -24.07 -0.74 4.71
C GLU A 381 -24.30 -1.38 3.35
N ILE A 382 -23.23 -1.84 2.69
CA ILE A 382 -23.31 -2.50 1.38
C ILE A 382 -23.82 -3.93 1.52
N CYS A 383 -23.32 -4.70 2.48
CA CYS A 383 -23.77 -6.07 2.72
C CYS A 383 -25.24 -6.13 3.18
N ASP A 384 -25.71 -5.07 3.85
CA ASP A 384 -27.11 -4.94 4.30
C ASP A 384 -28.05 -4.45 3.17
N LEU A 385 -27.56 -4.17 1.96
CA LEU A 385 -28.42 -3.78 0.85
C LEU A 385 -29.40 -4.91 0.49
N PRO A 386 -30.69 -4.61 0.28
CA PRO A 386 -31.67 -5.62 -0.12
C PRO A 386 -31.24 -6.34 -1.41
N GLY A 387 -31.12 -7.67 -1.34
CA GLY A 387 -30.73 -8.50 -2.49
C GLY A 387 -29.22 -8.58 -2.74
N PHE A 388 -28.37 -7.99 -1.89
CA PHE A 388 -26.91 -8.03 -2.06
C PHE A 388 -26.35 -9.46 -2.20
N ASP A 389 -26.73 -10.38 -1.30
CA ASP A 389 -26.22 -11.75 -1.32
C ASP A 389 -26.51 -12.45 -2.64
N LYS A 390 -27.74 -12.28 -3.15
CA LYS A 390 -28.13 -12.83 -4.45
C LYS A 390 -27.35 -12.16 -5.58
N PHE A 391 -27.22 -10.83 -5.56
CA PHE A 391 -26.49 -10.10 -6.60
C PHE A 391 -25.00 -10.49 -6.66
N LEU A 392 -24.40 -10.79 -5.50
CA LEU A 392 -23.05 -11.34 -5.40
C LEU A 392 -22.98 -12.77 -5.93
N GLU A 393 -23.91 -13.64 -5.57
CA GLU A 393 -24.01 -15.01 -6.08
C GLU A 393 -24.17 -15.02 -7.62
N ASP A 394 -25.09 -14.22 -8.15
CA ASP A 394 -25.33 -14.04 -9.59
C ASP A 394 -24.05 -13.60 -10.33
N THR A 395 -23.24 -12.71 -9.72
CA THR A 395 -21.95 -12.29 -10.28
C THR A 395 -20.95 -13.45 -10.31
N LEU A 396 -20.84 -14.21 -9.21
CA LEU A 396 -19.90 -15.33 -9.09
C LEU A 396 -20.26 -16.47 -10.05
N GLU A 397 -21.56 -16.77 -10.18
CA GLU A 397 -22.08 -17.75 -11.15
C GLU A 397 -21.72 -17.34 -12.57
N ARG A 398 -22.01 -16.08 -12.94
CA ARG A 398 -21.69 -15.56 -14.27
C ARG A 398 -20.19 -15.60 -14.59
N ILE A 399 -19.31 -15.29 -13.63
CA ILE A 399 -17.85 -15.44 -13.79
C ILE A 399 -17.53 -16.91 -14.10
N GLY A 400 -18.12 -17.84 -13.35
CA GLY A 400 -17.93 -19.28 -13.53
C GLY A 400 -18.37 -19.78 -14.91
N ASP A 401 -19.52 -19.31 -15.40
CA ASP A 401 -20.05 -19.66 -16.72
C ASP A 401 -19.12 -19.21 -17.86
N ILE A 402 -18.65 -17.97 -17.81
CA ILE A 402 -17.74 -17.42 -18.82
C ILE A 402 -16.41 -18.18 -18.82
N GLU A 403 -15.86 -18.48 -17.64
CA GLU A 403 -14.64 -19.29 -17.55
C GLU A 403 -14.84 -20.72 -18.08
N SER A 404 -16.01 -21.31 -17.86
CA SER A 404 -16.35 -22.64 -18.36
C SER A 404 -16.40 -22.68 -19.89
N LEU A 405 -17.02 -21.66 -20.50
CA LEU A 405 -17.05 -21.50 -21.97
C LEU A 405 -15.63 -21.36 -22.53
N GLY A 406 -14.78 -20.53 -21.92
CA GLY A 406 -13.39 -20.34 -22.35
C GLY A 406 -12.50 -21.59 -22.21
N ARG A 407 -12.84 -22.53 -21.31
CA ARG A 407 -12.13 -23.81 -21.15
C ARG A 407 -12.59 -24.87 -22.15
N THR A 408 -13.73 -24.67 -22.79
CA THR A 408 -14.28 -25.59 -23.78
C THR A 408 -13.62 -25.33 -25.13
N ARG A 409 -12.73 -26.24 -25.57
CA ARG A 409 -12.09 -26.12 -26.89
C ARG A 409 -13.08 -26.54 -27.98
N GLU A 410 -13.46 -25.59 -28.84
CA GLU A 410 -14.19 -25.90 -30.06
C GLU A 410 -13.25 -26.55 -31.09
N LEU A 411 -13.62 -27.72 -31.62
CA LEU A 411 -12.87 -28.44 -32.65
C LEU A 411 -13.51 -28.13 -34.01
N THR A 412 -13.05 -27.05 -34.65
CA THR A 412 -13.55 -26.64 -35.96
C THR A 412 -12.80 -27.36 -37.08
N ILE A 413 -13.49 -28.22 -37.84
CA ILE A 413 -12.93 -28.93 -39.00
C ILE A 413 -13.30 -28.18 -40.28
N LYS A 414 -12.45 -27.22 -40.69
CA LYS A 414 -12.73 -26.28 -41.79
C LYS A 414 -12.97 -26.96 -43.14
N ASP A 415 -12.33 -28.10 -43.41
CA ASP A 415 -12.48 -28.81 -44.70
C ASP A 415 -13.84 -29.50 -44.87
N LEU A 416 -14.69 -29.48 -43.84
CA LEU A 416 -16.09 -29.94 -43.90
C LEU A 416 -17.08 -28.78 -44.02
N TRP A 417 -16.60 -27.54 -44.10
CA TRP A 417 -17.44 -26.38 -44.40
C TRP A 417 -17.85 -26.40 -45.88
N GLU A 418 -18.94 -25.72 -46.21
CA GLU A 418 -19.47 -25.61 -47.60
C GLU A 418 -19.70 -26.96 -48.31
N GLY A 419 -20.00 -28.02 -47.55
CA GLY A 419 -20.26 -29.36 -48.09
C GLY A 419 -19.01 -30.18 -48.41
N GLY A 420 -17.84 -29.78 -47.88
CA GLY A 420 -16.63 -30.58 -47.94
C GLY A 420 -16.79 -31.94 -47.24
N LYS A 421 -16.07 -32.96 -47.73
CA LYS A 421 -16.22 -34.36 -47.28
C LYS A 421 -14.86 -35.02 -47.15
N TYR A 422 -14.68 -35.82 -46.10
CA TYR A 422 -13.52 -36.70 -46.00
C TYR A 422 -13.85 -38.08 -46.54
N LYS A 423 -13.03 -38.55 -47.49
CA LYS A 423 -13.18 -39.86 -48.11
C LYS A 423 -12.05 -40.77 -47.67
N VAL A 424 -12.37 -41.81 -46.91
CA VAL A 424 -11.42 -42.84 -46.49
C VAL A 424 -11.61 -44.06 -47.39
N THR A 425 -10.55 -44.47 -48.09
CA THR A 425 -10.56 -45.68 -48.92
C THR A 425 -9.53 -46.67 -48.42
N THR A 426 -9.96 -47.92 -48.21
CA THR A 426 -9.09 -49.04 -47.89
C THR A 426 -8.82 -49.80 -49.18
N ARG A 427 -7.55 -50.04 -49.51
CA ARG A 427 -7.14 -50.77 -50.71
C ARG A 427 -6.51 -52.11 -50.33
N ASN A 428 -6.79 -53.15 -51.10
CA ASN A 428 -6.18 -54.45 -50.91
C ASN A 428 -4.72 -54.47 -51.41
N ALA A 429 -4.00 -55.57 -51.17
CA ALA A 429 -2.58 -55.72 -51.53
C ALA A 429 -2.28 -55.59 -53.03
N LYS A 430 -3.30 -55.64 -53.90
CA LYS A 430 -3.19 -55.43 -55.35
C LYS A 430 -3.57 -54.00 -55.78
N GLY A 431 -3.86 -53.12 -54.84
CA GLY A 431 -4.17 -51.71 -55.06
C GLY A 431 -5.63 -51.39 -55.38
N TYR A 432 -6.54 -52.37 -55.37
CA TYR A 432 -7.96 -52.15 -55.62
C TYR A 432 -8.68 -51.67 -54.36
N VAL A 433 -9.59 -50.70 -54.51
CA VAL A 433 -10.42 -50.20 -53.40
C VAL A 433 -11.37 -51.31 -52.95
N GLU A 434 -11.22 -51.72 -51.70
CA GLU A 434 -12.00 -52.78 -51.06
C GLU A 434 -13.14 -52.21 -50.21
N LYS A 435 -12.91 -51.07 -49.56
CA LYS A 435 -13.93 -50.37 -48.77
C LYS A 435 -13.78 -48.87 -48.89
N GLU A 436 -14.91 -48.18 -48.97
CA GLU A 436 -15.00 -46.73 -49.03
C GLU A 436 -15.93 -46.24 -47.91
N THR A 437 -15.52 -45.20 -47.19
CA THR A 437 -16.35 -44.55 -46.18
C THR A 437 -16.16 -43.05 -46.27
N THR A 438 -17.28 -42.33 -46.36
CA THR A 438 -17.31 -40.89 -46.50
C THR A 438 -17.88 -40.27 -45.23
N PHE A 439 -17.14 -39.32 -44.67
CA PHE A 439 -17.59 -38.47 -43.57
C PHE A 439 -18.00 -37.12 -44.15
N GLU A 440 -19.23 -36.71 -43.90
CA GLU A 440 -19.79 -35.44 -44.38
C GLU A 440 -20.55 -34.75 -43.25
N THR A 441 -20.58 -33.42 -43.29
CA THR A 441 -21.43 -32.59 -42.44
C THR A 441 -22.85 -32.67 -42.97
N LEU A 442 -23.78 -33.17 -42.15
CA LEU A 442 -25.20 -33.05 -42.44
C LEU A 442 -25.63 -31.62 -42.11
N PRO A 443 -26.40 -30.95 -42.99
CA PRO A 443 -26.99 -29.67 -42.62
C PRO A 443 -27.82 -29.86 -41.36
N GLY A 444 -27.59 -28.99 -40.37
CA GLY A 444 -28.41 -28.98 -39.15
C GLY A 444 -29.88 -28.88 -39.54
N VAL A 445 -30.74 -29.65 -38.86
CA VAL A 445 -32.18 -29.47 -38.99
C VAL A 445 -32.44 -28.01 -38.63
N LYS A 446 -32.85 -27.20 -39.62
CA LYS A 446 -33.35 -25.86 -39.31
C LYS A 446 -34.56 -26.09 -38.43
N ASP A 447 -34.49 -25.67 -37.17
CA ASP A 447 -35.69 -25.45 -36.40
C ASP A 447 -36.58 -24.57 -37.26
N VAL A 448 -37.73 -25.11 -37.62
CA VAL A 448 -38.77 -24.37 -38.33
C VAL A 448 -39.18 -23.30 -37.33
N GLU A 449 -38.76 -22.06 -37.57
CA GLU A 449 -39.36 -20.90 -36.92
C GLU A 449 -40.87 -21.02 -37.17
N ASP A 450 -41.64 -21.14 -36.09
CA ASP A 450 -43.10 -21.07 -36.09
C ASP A 450 -43.50 -19.66 -36.58
N ASP A 451 -43.58 -19.49 -37.89
CA ASP A 451 -44.35 -18.45 -38.56
C ASP A 451 -45.83 -18.92 -38.64
N GLU A 452 -46.57 -18.77 -37.54
CA GLU A 452 -48.04 -18.69 -37.47
C GLU A 452 -48.39 -17.84 -36.21
N ASP A 453 -49.23 -16.81 -36.17
CA ASP A 453 -50.18 -16.22 -37.11
C ASP A 453 -50.70 -14.91 -36.47
N ASN A 454 -50.99 -13.89 -37.30
CA ASN A 454 -51.84 -12.68 -37.11
C ASN A 454 -51.59 -11.66 -35.98
#